data_AF-S4RXT6-F1
#
_entry.id   AF-S4RXT6-F1
#
_cell.length_a   1.000
_cell.length_b   1.000
_cell.length_c   1.000
_cell.angle_alpha   90.00
_cell.angle_beta   90.00
_cell.angle_gamma   90.00
#
_symmetry.space_group_name_H-M   'P 1'
#
loop_
_entity.id
_entity.type
_entity.pdbx_description
1 polymer ?
#
loop_
_entity_poly.entity_id
_entity_poly.type
_entity_poly.pdbx_seq_one_letter_code
_entity_poly.pdbx_strand_id
1 'polypeptide(L)'
;VLDQTGDDLRQDMLTLQVMRVMESVWLQEGLDMRMVRFRCLSTGKQRGMVELVPGAETLRRIQGEHGVTGSFKDTPLALWLRKHNPSEQQYQQAVENFIYSCAGCCVATYVLGICDRHNDNIMLRTTGHMFHVDFGKFLGHAQMFGNIKRDRTPFVLTADMAYVMNGGDRPTSSFQQFVELCCQAYNAIRKHAGLLFNLLGLVSDGGEPGAVHMEGLVYVRDALRPQATEAEAAELFTGHIKLSLSSLATRMNFFIHNLAQLRAPGTGTLGSSPDRGRPSLSIVTPRDLAIAAASAQGRALHACVTGYSKRYNPDKYYLYSIQVKREGHPKPSVIHRTFGELQELHSKLSMLFPAPKLPRFPNRLILGRVNTQEVAARRKIDISNYLAALLQYTTPALCQCELVAMFLLSLIRDQRGKSIVAHAEGLHAVPLGSEPGGEVDVRIVHRNGSLYVLVFGCRGLVS
;
A
#
# COMPACT_ATOMS: atom_id res chain seq x y z
N VAL A 1 2.02 -16.02 23.25
CA VAL A 1 1.06 -15.03 23.81
C VAL A 1 1.81 -13.71 23.91
N LEU A 2 1.23 -12.62 23.41
CA LEU A 2 1.73 -11.26 23.57
C LEU A 2 1.11 -10.68 24.85
N ASP A 3 1.95 -10.11 25.72
CA ASP A 3 1.50 -9.32 26.87
C ASP A 3 1.42 -7.85 26.44
N GLN A 4 0.24 -7.26 26.50
CA GLN A 4 -0.01 -5.86 26.14
C GLN A 4 -0.31 -5.07 27.40
N THR A 5 0.51 -4.03 27.61
CA THR A 5 0.37 -3.08 28.71
C THR A 5 0.21 -1.67 28.16
N GLY A 6 -0.85 -0.97 28.52
CA GLY A 6 -1.17 0.39 28.08
C GLY A 6 -2.44 0.48 27.23
N ASP A 7 -2.89 -0.63 26.63
CA ASP A 7 -4.06 -0.68 25.75
C ASP A 7 -5.24 -1.40 26.40
N ASP A 8 -6.46 -0.93 26.14
CA ASP A 8 -7.70 -1.52 26.65
C ASP A 8 -8.26 -2.58 25.69
N LEU A 9 -8.00 -3.85 25.98
CA LEU A 9 -8.38 -4.98 25.13
C LEU A 9 -9.83 -5.41 25.24
N ARG A 10 -10.66 -4.74 26.04
CA ARG A 10 -12.10 -5.06 26.15
C ARG A 10 -12.81 -4.89 24.80
N GLN A 11 -12.39 -3.91 24.00
CA GLN A 11 -12.94 -3.68 22.66
C GLN A 11 -12.55 -4.79 21.67
N ASP A 12 -11.29 -5.24 21.69
CA ASP A 12 -10.82 -6.37 20.91
C ASP A 12 -11.53 -7.66 21.29
N MET A 13 -11.71 -7.91 22.59
CA MET A 13 -12.47 -9.07 23.09
C MET A 13 -13.91 -9.07 22.57
N LEU A 14 -14.61 -7.94 22.68
CA LEU A 14 -15.98 -7.83 22.19
C LEU A 14 -16.05 -8.04 20.68
N THR A 15 -15.18 -7.38 19.92
CA THR A 15 -15.13 -7.51 18.46
C THR A 15 -14.88 -8.95 18.03
N LEU A 16 -13.91 -9.63 18.65
CA LEU A 16 -13.62 -11.03 18.38
C LEU A 16 -14.78 -11.95 18.77
N GLN A 17 -15.48 -11.66 19.87
CA GLN A 17 -16.64 -12.43 20.26
C GLN A 17 -17.79 -12.28 19.27
N VAL A 18 -18.05 -11.06 18.77
CA VAL A 18 -19.05 -10.84 17.71
C VAL A 18 -18.64 -11.55 16.42
N MET A 19 -17.36 -11.49 16.03
CA MET A 19 -16.87 -12.23 14.86
C MET A 19 -17.06 -13.75 14.98
N ARG A 20 -16.91 -14.34 16.18
CA ARG A 20 -17.22 -15.77 16.41
C ARG A 20 -18.71 -16.09 16.24
N VAL A 21 -19.58 -15.16 16.63
CA VAL A 21 -21.02 -15.29 16.40
C VAL A 21 -21.32 -15.21 14.90
N MET A 22 -20.69 -14.28 14.17
CA MET A 22 -20.80 -14.19 12.71
C MET A 22 -20.32 -15.48 12.02
N GLU A 23 -19.18 -16.03 12.44
CA GLU A 23 -18.66 -17.33 11.96
C GLU A 23 -19.67 -18.47 12.21
N SER A 24 -20.28 -18.50 13.40
CA SER A 24 -21.29 -19.51 13.74
C SER A 24 -22.53 -19.41 12.85
N VAL A 25 -22.98 -18.18 12.56
CA VAL A 25 -24.09 -17.93 11.63
C VAL A 25 -23.74 -18.39 10.22
N TRP A 26 -22.55 -18.05 9.72
CA TRP A 26 -22.13 -18.48 8.39
C TRP A 26 -22.08 -20.00 8.28
N LEU A 27 -21.53 -20.70 9.27
CA LEU A 27 -21.48 -22.16 9.28
C LEU A 27 -22.87 -22.79 9.29
N GLN A 28 -23.85 -22.20 10.00
CA GLN A 28 -25.24 -22.66 10.00
C GLN A 28 -25.92 -22.52 8.63
N GLU A 29 -25.55 -21.48 7.88
CA GLU A 29 -26.02 -21.25 6.50
C GLU A 29 -25.20 -22.03 5.45
N GLY A 30 -24.28 -22.90 5.88
CA GLY A 30 -23.44 -23.71 4.99
C GLY A 30 -22.24 -22.97 4.38
N LEU A 31 -21.88 -21.81 4.92
CA LEU A 31 -20.78 -20.95 4.47
C LEU A 31 -19.60 -21.05 5.42
N ASP A 32 -18.54 -21.79 5.04
CA ASP A 32 -17.27 -21.74 5.77
C ASP A 32 -16.39 -20.60 5.22
N MET A 33 -16.43 -19.45 5.88
CA MET A 33 -15.63 -18.28 5.52
C MET A 33 -14.15 -18.39 5.92
N ARG A 34 -13.71 -19.53 6.50
CA ARG A 34 -12.31 -19.79 6.88
C ARG A 34 -11.71 -18.68 7.75
N MET A 35 -12.49 -18.20 8.72
CA MET A 35 -12.07 -17.14 9.63
C MET A 35 -10.95 -17.63 10.56
N VAL A 36 -9.92 -16.80 10.79
CA VAL A 36 -8.87 -17.12 11.75
C VAL A 36 -9.35 -16.79 13.16
N ARG A 37 -9.52 -17.83 13.98
CA ARG A 37 -9.84 -17.70 15.41
C ARG A 37 -8.56 -17.53 16.22
N PHE A 38 -8.47 -16.43 16.96
CA PHE A 38 -7.44 -16.21 17.97
C PHE A 38 -8.06 -15.65 19.26
N ARG A 39 -7.36 -15.84 20.37
CA ARG A 39 -7.80 -15.39 21.69
C ARG A 39 -7.22 -14.02 22.03
N CYS A 40 -8.07 -13.19 22.63
CA CYS A 40 -7.71 -11.95 23.29
C CYS A 40 -8.38 -11.97 24.66
N LEU A 41 -7.65 -11.60 25.71
CA LEU A 41 -8.14 -11.59 27.08
C LEU A 41 -7.59 -10.38 27.83
N SER A 42 -8.48 -9.48 28.26
CA SER A 42 -8.15 -8.45 29.24
C SER A 42 -7.97 -9.09 30.61
N THR A 43 -6.80 -8.86 31.22
CA THR A 43 -6.45 -9.38 32.55
C THR A 43 -6.53 -8.29 33.62
N GLY A 44 -6.75 -7.04 33.23
CA GLY A 44 -6.91 -5.89 34.10
C GLY A 44 -7.03 -4.58 33.32
N LYS A 45 -7.09 -3.45 34.03
CA LYS A 45 -7.19 -2.12 33.41
C LYS A 45 -5.96 -1.86 32.51
N GLN A 46 -6.20 -1.63 31.23
CA GLN A 46 -5.15 -1.42 30.21
C GLN A 46 -4.10 -2.53 30.17
N ARG A 47 -4.50 -3.77 30.46
CA ARG A 47 -3.63 -4.94 30.43
C ARG A 47 -4.37 -6.15 29.86
N GLY A 48 -3.65 -6.95 29.09
CA GLY A 48 -4.13 -8.26 28.70
C GLY A 48 -3.23 -9.00 27.74
N MET A 49 -3.76 -10.11 27.23
CA MET A 49 -3.01 -11.12 26.49
C MET A 49 -3.65 -11.39 25.14
N VAL A 50 -2.83 -11.44 24.10
CA VAL A 50 -3.25 -11.79 22.73
C VAL A 50 -2.52 -13.04 22.25
N GLU A 51 -3.26 -13.96 21.65
CA GLU A 51 -2.71 -15.18 21.05
C GLU A 51 -1.92 -14.86 19.78
N LEU A 52 -0.72 -15.41 19.68
CA LEU A 52 0.10 -15.31 18.48
C LEU A 52 -0.37 -16.34 17.46
N VAL A 53 -0.72 -15.88 16.26
CA VAL A 53 -1.09 -16.77 15.15
C VAL A 53 0.18 -17.22 14.42
N PRO A 54 0.53 -18.52 14.43
CA PRO A 54 1.75 -19.01 13.81
C PRO A 54 1.69 -18.93 12.29
N GLY A 55 2.85 -18.64 11.68
CA GLY A 55 3.00 -18.54 10.22
C GLY A 55 2.23 -17.36 9.62
N ALA A 56 1.95 -16.32 10.40
CA ALA A 56 1.28 -15.11 9.94
C ALA A 56 2.26 -13.93 9.86
N GLU A 57 2.09 -13.10 8.84
CA GLU A 57 2.84 -11.84 8.67
C GLU A 57 1.87 -10.69 8.35
N THR A 58 2.20 -9.47 8.78
CA THR A 58 1.40 -8.30 8.39
C THR A 58 1.55 -8.02 6.90
N LEU A 59 0.51 -7.50 6.24
CA LEU A 59 0.61 -7.14 4.83
C LEU A 59 1.71 -6.09 4.60
N ARG A 60 1.92 -5.19 5.57
CA ARG A 60 3.04 -4.25 5.55
C ARG A 60 4.38 -4.98 5.45
N ARG A 61 4.64 -5.99 6.28
CA ARG A 61 5.91 -6.72 6.26
C ARG A 61 6.12 -7.40 4.91
N ILE A 62 5.09 -8.04 4.37
CA ILE A 62 5.12 -8.70 3.06
C ILE A 62 5.39 -7.69 1.93
N GLN A 63 4.64 -6.59 1.90
CA GLN A 63 4.83 -5.52 0.91
C GLN A 63 6.20 -4.85 1.05
N GLY A 64 6.70 -4.70 2.29
CA GLY A 64 7.99 -4.09 2.61
C GLY A 64 9.18 -4.84 2.03
N GLU A 65 9.09 -6.17 1.83
CA GLU A 65 10.12 -6.94 1.10
C GLU A 65 10.39 -6.38 -0.30
N HIS A 66 9.40 -5.69 -0.89
CA HIS A 66 9.46 -5.10 -2.22
C HIS A 66 9.79 -3.60 -2.21
N GLY A 67 10.25 -3.08 -1.07
CA GLY A 67 10.61 -1.68 -0.82
C GLY A 67 9.45 -0.83 -0.29
N VAL A 68 9.74 0.45 -0.01
CA VAL A 68 8.77 1.41 0.57
C VAL A 68 7.52 1.62 -0.30
N THR A 69 7.63 1.39 -1.61
CA THR A 69 6.51 1.47 -2.56
C THR A 69 5.83 0.11 -2.80
N GLY A 70 6.13 -0.91 -1.99
CA GLY A 70 5.58 -2.26 -2.16
C GLY A 70 4.06 -2.31 -2.09
N SER A 71 3.43 -1.46 -1.27
CA SER A 71 1.96 -1.34 -1.18
C SER A 71 1.27 -0.78 -2.44
N PHE A 72 2.05 -0.31 -3.43
CA PHE A 72 1.55 0.13 -4.73
C PHE A 72 1.85 -0.87 -5.84
N LYS A 73 2.47 -2.01 -5.53
CA LYS A 73 2.65 -3.11 -6.47
C LYS A 73 1.51 -4.10 -6.27
N ASP A 74 1.06 -4.69 -7.36
CA ASP A 74 -0.07 -5.63 -7.34
C ASP A 74 0.38 -7.08 -7.03
N THR A 75 1.66 -7.40 -7.22
CA THR A 75 2.21 -8.76 -7.07
C THR A 75 2.70 -9.21 -5.67
N PRO A 76 2.99 -8.36 -4.66
CA PRO A 76 3.68 -8.79 -3.44
C PRO A 76 3.03 -9.94 -2.69
N LEU A 77 1.70 -9.91 -2.53
CA LEU A 77 0.97 -10.95 -1.78
C LEU A 77 0.99 -12.29 -2.53
N ALA A 78 0.78 -12.28 -3.84
CA ALA A 78 0.82 -13.48 -4.67
C ALA A 78 2.22 -14.13 -4.67
N LEU A 79 3.28 -13.32 -4.76
CA LEU A 79 4.66 -13.80 -4.67
C LEU A 79 4.96 -14.42 -3.29
N TRP A 80 4.48 -13.81 -2.21
CA TRP A 80 4.66 -14.33 -0.86
C TRP A 80 3.92 -15.64 -0.64
N LEU A 81 2.68 -15.78 -1.13
CA LEU A 81 1.94 -17.03 -1.09
C LEU A 81 2.63 -18.12 -1.92
N ARG A 82 3.12 -17.78 -3.13
CA ARG A 82 3.85 -18.72 -3.99
C ARG A 82 5.16 -19.19 -3.36
N LYS A 83 5.88 -18.29 -2.65
CA LYS A 83 7.10 -18.61 -1.91
C LYS A 83 6.88 -19.66 -0.82
N HIS A 84 5.74 -19.64 -0.14
CA HIS A 84 5.43 -20.56 0.96
C HIS A 84 4.63 -21.80 0.54
N ASN A 85 4.12 -21.81 -0.69
CA ASN A 85 3.33 -22.91 -1.26
C ASN A 85 3.93 -23.31 -2.62
N PRO A 86 5.02 -24.10 -2.64
CA PRO A 86 5.79 -24.36 -3.85
C PRO A 86 5.08 -25.25 -4.87
N SER A 87 4.20 -26.16 -4.41
CA SER A 87 3.40 -26.97 -5.32
C SER A 87 2.16 -26.22 -5.79
N GLU A 88 1.70 -26.49 -7.02
CA GLU A 88 0.52 -25.83 -7.58
C GLU A 88 -0.73 -26.12 -6.75
N GLN A 89 -0.89 -27.34 -6.25
CA GLN A 89 -2.01 -27.72 -5.40
C GLN A 89 -2.03 -26.92 -4.08
N GLN A 90 -0.88 -26.77 -3.41
CA GLN A 90 -0.79 -25.98 -2.19
C GLN A 90 -1.07 -24.50 -2.46
N TYR A 91 -0.54 -23.96 -3.57
CA TYR A 91 -0.77 -22.57 -3.93
C TYR A 91 -2.25 -22.32 -4.22
N GLN A 92 -2.89 -23.21 -4.98
CA GLN A 92 -4.32 -23.11 -5.27
C GLN A 92 -5.16 -23.16 -3.99
N GLN A 93 -4.83 -24.05 -3.05
CA GLN A 93 -5.50 -24.12 -1.75
C GLN A 93 -5.31 -22.83 -0.94
N ALA A 94 -4.10 -22.23 -0.97
CA ALA A 94 -3.83 -20.98 -0.29
C ALA A 94 -4.60 -19.80 -0.89
N VAL A 95 -4.67 -19.72 -2.23
CA VAL A 95 -5.50 -18.71 -2.92
C VAL A 95 -6.98 -18.89 -2.59
N GLU A 96 -7.45 -20.13 -2.55
CA GLU A 96 -8.83 -20.42 -2.14
C GLU A 96 -9.08 -19.96 -0.70
N ASN A 97 -8.21 -20.31 0.24
CA ASN A 97 -8.31 -19.85 1.64
C ASN A 97 -8.31 -18.33 1.74
N PHE A 98 -7.51 -17.66 0.91
CA PHE A 98 -7.47 -16.21 0.82
C PHE A 98 -8.81 -15.62 0.37
N ILE A 99 -9.43 -16.18 -0.68
CA ILE A 99 -10.73 -15.72 -1.19
C ILE A 99 -11.81 -15.77 -0.10
N TYR A 100 -11.95 -16.93 0.57
CA TYR A 100 -12.99 -17.12 1.59
C TYR A 100 -12.76 -16.24 2.83
N SER A 101 -11.53 -16.26 3.38
CA SER A 101 -11.20 -15.47 4.58
C SER A 101 -11.22 -13.96 4.33
N CYS A 102 -10.82 -13.52 3.14
CA CYS A 102 -10.93 -12.11 2.74
C CYS A 102 -12.40 -11.68 2.64
N ALA A 103 -13.26 -12.49 2.01
CA ALA A 103 -14.69 -12.21 1.93
C ALA A 103 -15.34 -12.08 3.31
N GLY A 104 -15.04 -13.02 4.22
CA GLY A 104 -15.54 -12.98 5.61
C GLY A 104 -15.05 -11.73 6.35
N CYS A 105 -13.78 -11.37 6.20
CA CYS A 105 -13.22 -10.15 6.80
C CYS A 105 -13.84 -8.86 6.21
N CYS A 106 -14.07 -8.77 4.90
CA CYS A 106 -14.72 -7.63 4.28
C CYS A 106 -16.14 -7.41 4.83
N VAL A 107 -16.93 -8.49 4.94
CA VAL A 107 -18.29 -8.41 5.51
C VAL A 107 -18.26 -8.05 6.98
N ALA A 108 -17.41 -8.71 7.78
CA ALA A 108 -17.31 -8.43 9.22
C ALA A 108 -16.88 -7.00 9.52
N THR A 109 -15.86 -6.51 8.84
CA THR A 109 -15.33 -5.14 9.06
C THR A 109 -16.31 -4.06 8.61
N TYR A 110 -17.06 -4.31 7.55
CA TYR A 110 -18.15 -3.43 7.11
C TYR A 110 -19.29 -3.38 8.14
N VAL A 111 -19.84 -4.54 8.51
CA VAL A 111 -20.99 -4.63 9.44
C VAL A 111 -20.66 -4.01 10.79
N LEU A 112 -19.45 -4.27 11.31
CA LEU A 112 -19.01 -3.78 12.62
C LEU A 112 -18.41 -2.37 12.58
N GLY A 113 -18.25 -1.78 11.39
CA GLY A 113 -17.70 -0.43 11.24
C GLY A 113 -16.29 -0.32 11.82
N ILE A 114 -15.46 -1.31 11.53
CA ILE A 114 -14.08 -1.35 12.03
C ILE A 114 -13.27 -0.34 11.23
N CYS A 115 -12.85 0.73 11.90
CA CYS A 115 -12.11 1.84 11.32
C CYS A 115 -10.59 1.58 11.34
N ASP A 116 -9.82 2.51 10.75
CA ASP A 116 -8.35 2.52 10.84
C ASP A 116 -7.70 1.24 10.28
N ARG A 117 -8.27 0.72 9.18
CA ARG A 117 -7.78 -0.48 8.52
C ARG A 117 -6.63 -0.12 7.59
N HIS A 118 -5.42 -0.34 8.08
CA HIS A 118 -4.17 -0.25 7.34
C HIS A 118 -3.46 -1.61 7.26
N ASN A 119 -2.46 -1.70 6.40
CA ASN A 119 -1.73 -2.95 6.10
C ASN A 119 -0.91 -3.53 7.26
N ASP A 120 -0.68 -2.80 8.35
CA ASP A 120 -0.15 -3.39 9.60
C ASP A 120 -1.22 -4.17 10.36
N ASN A 121 -2.48 -3.77 10.27
CA ASN A 121 -3.56 -4.35 11.05
C ASN A 121 -4.31 -5.45 10.29
N ILE A 122 -3.72 -5.89 9.17
CA ILE A 122 -4.18 -6.99 8.34
C ILE A 122 -3.01 -7.96 8.23
N MET A 123 -3.27 -9.21 8.53
CA MET A 123 -2.29 -10.29 8.53
C MET A 123 -2.69 -11.37 7.54
N LEU A 124 -1.68 -12.08 7.02
CA LEU A 124 -1.83 -13.19 6.10
C LEU A 124 -1.02 -14.38 6.60
N ARG A 125 -1.67 -15.55 6.72
CA ARG A 125 -1.02 -16.83 7.05
C ARG A 125 -0.39 -17.45 5.80
N THR A 126 0.68 -18.23 5.99
CA THR A 126 1.31 -19.00 4.90
C THR A 126 0.33 -19.96 4.22
N THR A 127 -0.70 -20.41 4.94
CA THR A 127 -1.81 -21.23 4.43
C THR A 127 -2.86 -20.45 3.63
N GLY A 128 -2.68 -19.14 3.42
CA GLY A 128 -3.58 -18.29 2.65
C GLY A 128 -4.66 -17.55 3.44
N HIS A 129 -4.84 -17.86 4.72
CA HIS A 129 -5.89 -17.23 5.53
C HIS A 129 -5.54 -15.78 5.89
N MET A 130 -6.38 -14.84 5.45
CA MET A 130 -6.31 -13.42 5.78
C MET A 130 -7.16 -13.12 7.02
N PHE A 131 -6.68 -12.26 7.90
CA PHE A 131 -7.42 -11.86 9.09
C PHE A 131 -7.01 -10.47 9.57
N HIS A 132 -7.91 -9.82 10.31
CA HIS A 132 -7.68 -8.51 10.88
C HIS A 132 -7.26 -8.63 12.34
N VAL A 133 -6.45 -7.68 12.80
CA VAL A 133 -6.01 -7.53 14.20
C VAL A 133 -6.16 -6.07 14.63
N ASP A 134 -5.99 -5.79 15.91
CA ASP A 134 -6.05 -4.44 16.49
C ASP A 134 -7.39 -3.74 16.20
N PHE A 135 -8.39 -4.04 17.02
CA PHE A 135 -9.78 -3.60 16.88
C PHE A 135 -10.15 -2.45 17.83
N GLY A 136 -9.17 -1.75 18.40
CA GLY A 136 -9.38 -0.67 19.38
C GLY A 136 -10.18 0.55 18.88
N LYS A 137 -10.76 0.50 17.67
CA LYS A 137 -11.72 1.46 17.10
C LYS A 137 -12.75 0.73 16.24
N PHE A 138 -13.93 0.48 16.79
CA PHE A 138 -15.04 -0.19 16.11
C PHE A 138 -16.36 0.61 16.23
N LEU A 139 -17.38 0.24 15.47
CA LEU A 139 -18.71 0.89 15.38
C LEU A 139 -18.72 2.30 14.75
N GLY A 140 -17.83 2.57 13.79
CA GLY A 140 -17.90 3.81 13.02
C GLY A 140 -17.45 5.06 13.77
N HIS A 141 -16.74 4.90 14.90
CA HIS A 141 -15.94 5.96 15.54
C HIS A 141 -14.74 6.33 14.65
N ALA A 142 -15.02 6.79 13.44
CA ALA A 142 -14.03 7.24 12.49
C ALA A 142 -13.39 8.53 13.01
N GLN A 143 -12.06 8.60 12.98
CA GLN A 143 -11.37 9.87 13.21
C GLN A 143 -11.84 10.88 12.14
N MET A 144 -12.52 11.93 12.59
CA MET A 144 -12.82 13.07 11.74
C MET A 144 -11.55 13.92 11.58
N PHE A 145 -11.19 14.28 10.35
CA PHE A 145 -10.19 15.31 10.10
C PHE A 145 -10.95 16.58 9.69
N GLY A 146 -11.27 17.45 10.65
CA GLY A 146 -12.26 18.52 10.46
C GLY A 146 -13.69 17.95 10.34
N ASN A 147 -14.49 18.43 9.38
CA ASN A 147 -15.86 17.96 9.11
C ASN A 147 -15.93 16.80 8.08
N ILE A 148 -14.81 16.15 7.77
CA ILE A 148 -14.71 15.11 6.74
C ILE A 148 -14.34 13.77 7.40
N LYS A 149 -15.19 12.74 7.20
CA LYS A 149 -14.90 11.36 7.61
C LYS A 149 -13.66 10.84 6.86
N ARG A 150 -12.61 10.47 7.61
CA ARG A 150 -11.32 9.97 7.06
C ARG A 150 -11.43 8.58 6.44
N ASP A 151 -12.36 7.75 6.92
CA ASP A 151 -12.71 6.45 6.31
C ASP A 151 -13.69 6.66 5.16
N ARG A 152 -13.17 6.70 3.94
CA ARG A 152 -13.95 6.87 2.71
C ARG A 152 -14.32 5.55 2.02
N THR A 153 -13.76 4.43 2.45
CA THR A 153 -14.06 3.10 1.89
C THR A 153 -14.79 2.22 2.89
N PRO A 154 -15.84 1.49 2.46
CA PRO A 154 -16.67 0.65 3.32
C PRO A 154 -15.90 -0.50 3.97
N PHE A 155 -14.84 -0.99 3.31
CA PHE A 155 -13.86 -1.95 3.82
C PHE A 155 -12.59 -1.88 2.96
N VAL A 156 -11.53 -2.53 3.41
CA VAL A 156 -10.26 -2.61 2.67
C VAL A 156 -10.33 -3.75 1.65
N LEU A 157 -10.12 -3.40 0.38
CA LEU A 157 -9.83 -4.35 -0.69
C LEU A 157 -8.82 -3.69 -1.65
N THR A 158 -7.57 -4.14 -1.62
CA THR A 158 -6.48 -3.52 -2.38
C THR A 158 -6.18 -4.24 -3.68
N ALA A 159 -5.43 -3.58 -4.57
CA ALA A 159 -5.10 -4.10 -5.89
C ALA A 159 -4.27 -5.40 -5.84
N ASP A 160 -3.40 -5.53 -4.85
CA ASP A 160 -2.64 -6.77 -4.60
C ASP A 160 -3.50 -7.92 -4.06
N MET A 161 -4.55 -7.63 -3.28
CA MET A 161 -5.54 -8.63 -2.90
C MET A 161 -6.33 -9.11 -4.14
N ALA A 162 -6.76 -8.17 -4.99
CA ALA A 162 -7.45 -8.49 -6.24
C ALA A 162 -6.55 -9.30 -7.19
N TYR A 163 -5.25 -9.00 -7.25
CA TYR A 163 -4.28 -9.74 -8.04
C TYR A 163 -4.16 -11.19 -7.57
N VAL A 164 -4.13 -11.45 -6.25
CA VAL A 164 -4.15 -12.82 -5.69
C VAL A 164 -5.40 -13.57 -6.15
N MET A 165 -6.58 -12.96 -6.01
CA MET A 165 -7.85 -13.58 -6.41
C MET A 165 -7.91 -13.89 -7.91
N ASN A 166 -7.36 -12.99 -8.72
CA ASN A 166 -7.37 -13.12 -10.18
C ASN A 166 -6.27 -14.03 -10.75
N GLY A 167 -5.22 -14.30 -9.97
CA GLY A 167 -4.00 -14.89 -10.51
C GLY A 167 -3.31 -14.00 -11.57
N GLY A 168 -3.57 -12.68 -11.55
CA GLY A 168 -3.11 -11.75 -12.56
C GLY A 168 -3.88 -10.42 -12.57
N ASP A 169 -3.63 -9.58 -13.58
CA ASP A 169 -4.18 -8.22 -13.66
C ASP A 169 -5.65 -8.16 -14.13
N ARG A 170 -6.17 -9.25 -14.69
CA ARG A 170 -7.50 -9.30 -15.30
C ARG A 170 -8.51 -9.98 -14.37
N PRO A 171 -9.74 -9.46 -14.26
CA PRO A 171 -10.82 -10.15 -13.57
C PRO A 171 -11.03 -11.58 -14.08
N THR A 172 -11.22 -12.51 -13.16
CA THR A 172 -11.49 -13.93 -13.45
C THR A 172 -12.76 -14.42 -12.75
N SER A 173 -13.16 -15.68 -13.02
CA SER A 173 -14.26 -16.34 -12.31
C SER A 173 -14.02 -16.40 -10.79
N SER A 174 -12.77 -16.51 -10.34
CA SER A 174 -12.43 -16.49 -8.91
C SER A 174 -12.77 -15.16 -8.23
N PHE A 175 -12.67 -14.04 -8.95
CA PHE A 175 -13.10 -12.75 -8.43
C PHE A 175 -14.62 -12.62 -8.40
N GLN A 176 -15.34 -13.24 -9.35
CA GLN A 176 -16.80 -13.36 -9.27
C GLN A 176 -17.23 -14.19 -8.07
N GLN A 177 -16.56 -15.32 -7.81
CA GLN A 177 -16.76 -16.14 -6.62
C GLN A 177 -16.56 -15.33 -5.34
N PHE A 178 -15.51 -14.50 -5.26
CA PHE A 178 -15.31 -13.59 -4.13
C PHE A 178 -16.50 -12.64 -3.91
N VAL A 179 -17.02 -12.03 -4.99
CA VAL A 179 -18.19 -11.14 -4.92
C VAL A 179 -19.43 -11.89 -4.44
N GLU A 180 -19.68 -13.09 -4.98
CA GLU A 180 -20.79 -13.94 -4.59
C GLU A 180 -20.71 -14.35 -3.11
N LEU A 181 -19.54 -14.80 -2.64
CA LEU A 181 -19.29 -15.13 -1.25
C LEU A 181 -19.56 -13.93 -0.33
N CYS A 182 -19.12 -12.73 -0.71
CA CYS A 182 -19.41 -11.52 0.07
C CYS A 182 -20.92 -11.24 0.17
N CYS A 183 -21.65 -11.35 -0.94
CA CYS A 183 -23.09 -11.13 -0.98
C CYS A 183 -23.86 -12.18 -0.17
N GLN A 184 -23.47 -13.45 -0.27
CA GLN A 184 -24.04 -14.55 0.52
C GLN A 184 -23.77 -14.37 2.01
N ALA A 185 -22.51 -14.12 2.38
CA ALA A 185 -22.11 -13.90 3.77
C ALA A 185 -22.78 -12.67 4.38
N TYR A 186 -22.93 -11.57 3.63
CA TYR A 186 -23.64 -10.38 4.11
C TYR A 186 -25.13 -10.65 4.33
N ASN A 187 -25.79 -11.32 3.39
CA ASN A 187 -27.21 -11.68 3.54
C ASN A 187 -27.44 -12.67 4.70
N ALA A 188 -26.54 -13.64 4.90
CA ALA A 188 -26.59 -14.55 6.04
C ALA A 188 -26.62 -13.76 7.37
N ILE A 189 -25.66 -12.85 7.59
CA ILE A 189 -25.65 -12.03 8.81
C ILE A 189 -26.89 -11.14 8.92
N ARG A 190 -27.35 -10.58 7.80
CA ARG A 190 -28.55 -9.71 7.77
C ARG A 190 -29.81 -10.43 8.23
N LYS A 191 -30.01 -11.69 7.85
CA LYS A 191 -31.13 -12.53 8.31
C LYS A 191 -31.10 -12.75 9.83
N HIS A 192 -29.90 -12.77 10.40
CA HIS A 192 -29.66 -12.95 11.83
C HIS A 192 -29.34 -11.63 12.57
N ALA A 193 -29.73 -10.48 12.01
CA ALA A 193 -29.41 -9.16 12.56
C ALA A 193 -29.87 -8.97 14.01
N GLY A 194 -31.02 -9.56 14.39
CA GLY A 194 -31.54 -9.53 15.76
C GLY A 194 -30.56 -10.08 16.80
N LEU A 195 -29.80 -11.12 16.46
CA LEU A 195 -28.79 -11.71 17.34
C LEU A 195 -27.65 -10.71 17.61
N LEU A 196 -27.17 -10.04 16.55
CA LEU A 196 -26.11 -9.04 16.67
C LEU A 196 -26.59 -7.83 17.48
N PHE A 197 -27.82 -7.35 17.27
CA PHE A 197 -28.37 -6.25 18.05
C PHE A 197 -28.51 -6.59 19.52
N ASN A 198 -29.02 -7.77 19.84
CA ASN A 198 -29.18 -8.20 21.23
C ASN A 198 -27.81 -8.30 21.92
N LEU A 199 -26.82 -8.89 21.28
CA LEU A 199 -25.47 -9.02 21.84
C LEU A 199 -24.83 -7.65 22.07
N LEU A 200 -24.86 -6.76 21.08
CA LEU A 200 -24.28 -5.42 21.21
C LEU A 200 -25.07 -4.54 22.21
N GLY A 201 -26.39 -4.70 22.26
CA GLY A 201 -27.27 -3.99 23.20
C GLY A 201 -26.99 -4.33 24.66
N LEU A 202 -26.70 -5.61 24.97
CA LEU A 202 -26.31 -6.03 26.32
C LEU A 202 -25.01 -5.38 26.81
N VAL A 203 -24.15 -4.93 25.90
CA VAL A 203 -22.86 -4.29 26.21
C VAL A 203 -22.97 -2.75 26.17
N SER A 204 -24.15 -2.21 25.86
CA SER A 204 -24.39 -0.77 25.74
C SER A 204 -24.58 -0.05 27.07
N ASP A 205 -25.00 -0.76 28.12
CA ASP A 205 -25.51 -0.15 29.37
C ASP A 205 -24.44 0.03 30.47
N GLY A 206 -23.16 -0.08 30.12
CA GLY A 206 -22.08 -0.28 31.10
C GLY A 206 -21.33 0.97 31.58
N GLY A 207 -21.43 2.13 30.92
CA GLY A 207 -20.66 3.34 31.28
C GLY A 207 -19.12 3.22 31.24
N GLU A 208 -18.59 2.03 30.95
CA GLU A 208 -17.18 1.68 30.96
C GLU A 208 -16.49 2.07 29.64
N PRO A 209 -15.17 2.38 29.66
CA PRO A 209 -14.39 2.52 28.44
C PRO A 209 -14.48 1.23 27.60
N GLY A 210 -15.01 1.33 26.39
CA GLY A 210 -15.30 0.18 25.51
C GLY A 210 -16.77 -0.26 25.46
N ALA A 211 -17.67 0.42 26.18
CA ALA A 211 -19.12 0.27 26.02
C ALA A 211 -19.57 0.63 24.60
N VAL A 212 -20.59 -0.06 24.13
CA VAL A 212 -21.23 0.22 22.85
C VAL A 212 -22.12 1.46 23.01
N HIS A 213 -21.83 2.55 22.30
CA HIS A 213 -22.70 3.72 22.31
C HIS A 213 -23.91 3.53 21.40
N MET A 214 -24.98 4.29 21.67
CA MET A 214 -26.22 4.24 20.88
C MET A 214 -25.96 4.56 19.40
N GLU A 215 -25.03 5.48 19.07
CA GLU A 215 -24.65 5.73 17.68
C GLU A 215 -24.06 4.49 16.99
N GLY A 216 -23.32 3.66 17.74
CA GLY A 216 -22.75 2.42 17.24
C GLY A 216 -23.80 1.36 16.91
N LEU A 217 -24.85 1.24 17.74
CA LEU A 217 -25.99 0.37 17.44
C LEU A 217 -26.75 0.84 16.20
N VAL A 218 -26.95 2.16 16.07
CA VAL A 218 -27.56 2.75 14.87
C VAL A 218 -26.72 2.46 13.63
N TYR A 219 -25.39 2.59 13.73
CA TYR A 219 -24.49 2.25 12.63
C TYR A 219 -24.68 0.79 12.17
N VAL A 220 -24.63 -0.17 13.10
CA VAL A 220 -24.76 -1.60 12.76
C VAL A 220 -26.12 -1.86 12.12
N ARG A 221 -27.18 -1.19 12.58
CA ARG A 221 -28.51 -1.30 11.99
C ARG A 221 -28.57 -0.80 10.57
N ASP A 222 -28.00 0.38 10.34
CA ASP A 222 -27.98 1.02 9.04
C ASP A 222 -27.06 0.28 8.06
N ALA A 223 -25.98 -0.34 8.56
CA ALA A 223 -25.09 -1.20 7.79
C ALA A 223 -25.73 -2.54 7.43
N LEU A 224 -26.55 -3.13 8.30
CA LEU A 224 -27.23 -4.40 8.02
C LEU A 224 -28.47 -4.25 7.13
N ARG A 225 -29.17 -3.11 7.16
CA ARG A 225 -30.40 -2.87 6.39
C ARG A 225 -31.38 -4.05 6.45
N PRO A 226 -31.92 -4.40 7.64
CA PRO A 226 -32.73 -5.61 7.81
C PRO A 226 -33.96 -5.65 6.90
N GLN A 227 -34.51 -4.50 6.50
CA GLN A 227 -35.69 -4.39 5.64
C GLN A 227 -35.41 -4.53 4.13
N ALA A 228 -34.15 -4.56 3.70
CA ALA A 228 -33.82 -4.71 2.29
C ALA A 228 -34.12 -6.14 1.80
N THR A 229 -34.39 -6.29 0.50
CA THR A 229 -34.41 -7.61 -0.14
C THR A 229 -32.99 -8.17 -0.31
N GLU A 230 -32.87 -9.48 -0.56
CA GLU A 230 -31.56 -10.09 -0.81
C GLU A 230 -30.86 -9.51 -2.04
N ALA A 231 -31.63 -9.16 -3.07
CA ALA A 231 -31.12 -8.55 -4.30
C ALA A 231 -30.59 -7.13 -4.05
N GLU A 232 -31.34 -6.28 -3.33
CA GLU A 232 -30.90 -4.93 -2.98
C GLU A 232 -29.64 -4.96 -2.09
N ALA A 233 -29.60 -5.90 -1.13
CA ALA A 233 -28.43 -6.11 -0.28
C ALA A 233 -27.19 -6.54 -1.10
N ALA A 234 -27.35 -7.45 -2.06
CA ALA A 234 -26.28 -7.89 -2.95
C ALA A 234 -25.78 -6.77 -3.88
N GLU A 235 -26.69 -5.97 -4.45
CA GLU A 235 -26.35 -4.81 -5.28
C GLU A 235 -25.54 -3.78 -4.48
N LEU A 236 -25.98 -3.47 -3.27
CA LEU A 236 -25.28 -2.56 -2.36
C LEU A 236 -23.86 -3.05 -2.07
N PHE A 237 -23.71 -4.32 -1.67
CA PHE A 237 -22.40 -4.85 -1.30
C PHE A 237 -21.46 -4.94 -2.51
N THR A 238 -22.00 -5.31 -3.69
CA THR A 238 -21.26 -5.27 -4.96
C THR A 238 -20.79 -3.84 -5.29
N GLY A 239 -21.64 -2.83 -5.05
CA GLY A 239 -21.28 -1.43 -5.17
C GLY A 239 -20.12 -1.05 -4.24
N HIS A 240 -20.15 -1.52 -2.99
CA HIS A 240 -19.07 -1.32 -2.03
C HIS A 240 -17.74 -1.98 -2.47
N ILE A 241 -17.77 -3.19 -3.02
CA ILE A 241 -16.57 -3.84 -3.60
C ILE A 241 -15.95 -2.96 -4.69
N LYS A 242 -16.76 -2.45 -5.63
CA LYS A 242 -16.30 -1.58 -6.72
C LYS A 242 -15.67 -0.29 -6.18
N LEU A 243 -16.31 0.34 -5.19
CA LEU A 243 -15.79 1.55 -4.55
C LEU A 243 -14.44 1.28 -3.86
N SER A 244 -14.33 0.19 -3.11
CA SER A 244 -13.09 -0.18 -2.41
C SER A 244 -11.93 -0.45 -3.39
N LEU A 245 -12.17 -1.16 -4.50
CA LEU A 245 -11.13 -1.37 -5.54
C LEU A 245 -10.69 -0.08 -6.24
N SER A 246 -11.65 0.82 -6.49
CA SER A 246 -11.35 2.12 -7.12
C SER A 246 -10.65 3.10 -6.16
N SER A 247 -10.59 2.77 -4.86
CA SER A 247 -10.10 3.68 -3.83
C SER A 247 -8.58 3.86 -3.86
N LEU A 248 -8.18 5.06 -4.25
CA LEU A 248 -6.82 5.57 -4.06
C LEU A 248 -6.52 5.89 -2.59
N ALA A 249 -7.55 6.18 -1.79
CA ALA A 249 -7.39 6.56 -0.38
C ALA A 249 -6.84 5.42 0.48
N THR A 250 -7.26 4.17 0.21
CA THR A 250 -6.80 2.98 0.96
C THR A 250 -5.33 2.67 0.66
N ARG A 251 -4.93 2.75 -0.62
CA ARG A 251 -3.52 2.62 -1.02
C ARG A 251 -2.64 3.71 -0.43
N MET A 252 -3.17 4.94 -0.35
CA MET A 252 -2.49 6.05 0.31
C MET A 252 -2.39 5.85 1.83
N ASN A 253 -3.42 5.34 2.49
CA ASN A 253 -3.37 5.02 3.91
C ASN A 253 -2.28 3.98 4.20
N PHE A 254 -2.25 2.88 3.43
CA PHE A 254 -1.25 1.82 3.57
C PHE A 254 0.19 2.34 3.38
N PHE A 255 0.38 3.22 2.41
CA PHE A 255 1.67 3.86 2.19
C PHE A 255 2.08 4.79 3.34
N ILE A 256 1.14 5.56 3.90
CA ILE A 256 1.38 6.43 5.06
C ILE A 256 1.76 5.58 6.29
N HIS A 257 1.08 4.45 6.51
CA HIS A 257 1.41 3.52 7.61
C HIS A 257 2.76 2.81 7.40
N ASN A 258 3.05 2.35 6.18
CA ASN A 258 4.38 1.83 5.80
C ASN A 258 5.51 2.79 6.16
N LEU A 259 5.28 4.07 5.91
CA LEU A 259 6.23 5.14 6.17
C LEU A 259 6.30 5.53 7.67
N ALA A 260 5.18 5.46 8.40
CA ALA A 260 5.11 5.78 9.83
C ALA A 260 5.87 4.77 10.70
N GLN A 261 5.83 3.49 10.34
CA GLN A 261 6.49 2.42 11.09
C GLN A 261 7.97 2.21 10.71
N LEU A 262 8.41 2.70 9.54
CA LEU A 262 9.85 2.88 9.27
C LEU A 262 10.47 4.00 10.12
N ARG A 263 9.61 4.81 10.77
CA ARG A 263 9.96 5.96 11.61
C ARG A 263 9.86 5.69 13.12
N ALA A 264 9.43 4.50 13.56
CA ALA A 264 9.46 4.13 14.97
C ALA A 264 10.90 3.75 15.38
N PRO A 265 11.59 4.53 16.24
CA PRO A 265 12.84 4.10 16.83
C PRO A 265 12.51 3.07 17.92
N GLY A 266 12.75 1.80 17.62
CA GLY A 266 12.84 0.73 18.61
C GLY A 266 11.52 0.18 19.14
N THR A 267 10.89 -0.72 18.38
CA THR A 267 10.38 -1.98 18.94
C THR A 267 10.96 -3.10 18.11
N GLY A 268 12.19 -3.47 18.45
CA GLY A 268 12.78 -4.72 18.03
C GLY A 268 11.92 -5.87 18.54
N THR A 269 11.76 -6.85 17.65
CA THR A 269 11.79 -8.28 17.97
C THR A 269 12.44 -8.56 19.33
N LEU A 270 11.71 -9.24 20.21
CA LEU A 270 12.23 -9.80 21.45
C LEU A 270 13.49 -10.64 21.16
N GLY A 271 14.60 -10.20 21.74
CA GLY A 271 15.91 -10.83 21.77
C GLY A 271 16.87 -10.01 22.63
N SER A 272 16.79 -10.20 23.96
CA SER A 272 17.79 -9.94 25.03
C SER A 272 18.39 -8.52 25.28
N SER A 273 18.08 -7.99 26.48
CA SER A 273 18.68 -6.99 27.42
C SER A 273 20.15 -6.52 27.30
N PRO A 274 20.63 -5.54 28.14
CA PRO A 274 20.02 -4.30 28.67
C PRO A 274 20.98 -3.07 28.59
N ASP A 275 20.46 -1.84 28.78
CA ASP A 275 20.95 -0.80 29.72
C ASP A 275 20.71 0.67 29.29
N ARG A 276 20.32 1.44 30.30
CA ARG A 276 20.07 2.88 30.54
C ARG A 276 20.14 3.95 29.43
N GLY A 277 19.07 4.75 29.40
CA GLY A 277 19.15 6.20 29.16
C GLY A 277 17.96 6.79 28.40
N ARG A 278 16.82 7.06 29.06
CA ARG A 278 15.83 8.02 28.53
C ARG A 278 16.36 9.45 28.68
N PRO A 279 15.93 10.36 27.79
CA PRO A 279 14.73 11.13 28.12
C PRO A 279 13.59 10.88 27.13
N SER A 280 12.39 10.83 27.67
CA SER A 280 11.13 11.00 26.98
C SER A 280 11.05 12.39 26.33
N LEU A 281 10.57 12.46 25.09
CA LEU A 281 9.86 13.62 24.57
C LEU A 281 8.71 13.15 23.67
N SER A 282 7.52 13.53 24.09
CA SER A 282 6.28 13.57 23.35
C SER A 282 6.44 14.27 21.99
N ILE A 283 5.72 13.76 20.99
CA ILE A 283 5.19 14.49 19.82
C ILE A 283 6.25 15.00 18.83
N VAL A 284 6.55 14.18 17.82
CA VAL A 284 6.81 14.64 16.45
C VAL A 284 6.11 13.64 15.51
N THR A 285 5.12 14.09 14.75
CA THR A 285 4.36 13.23 13.84
C THR A 285 5.13 12.98 12.52
N PRO A 286 4.85 11.91 11.76
CA PRO A 286 5.42 11.70 10.43
C PRO A 286 5.06 12.80 9.41
N ARG A 287 3.96 13.52 9.64
CA ARG A 287 3.64 14.78 8.94
C ARG A 287 4.68 15.82 9.27
N ASP A 288 5.03 16.01 10.53
CA ASP A 288 6.10 16.90 10.98
C ASP A 288 7.47 16.47 10.46
N LEU A 289 7.68 15.18 10.17
CA LEU A 289 8.95 14.68 9.64
C LEU A 289 9.02 14.66 8.10
N ALA A 290 7.89 14.60 7.38
CA ALA A 290 7.81 14.84 5.93
C ALA A 290 7.84 16.33 5.63
N ILE A 291 7.20 17.14 6.48
CA ILE A 291 7.44 18.58 6.59
C ILE A 291 8.89 18.80 6.97
N ALA A 292 9.49 18.09 7.93
CA ALA A 292 10.91 18.24 8.24
C ALA A 292 11.83 17.74 7.13
N ALA A 293 11.47 16.74 6.32
CA ALA A 293 12.28 16.29 5.18
C ALA A 293 12.14 17.22 3.98
N ALA A 294 10.95 17.78 3.74
CA ALA A 294 10.73 18.85 2.79
C ALA A 294 11.36 20.18 3.26
N SER A 295 11.40 20.44 4.57
CA SER A 295 12.09 21.56 5.20
C SER A 295 13.61 21.35 5.28
N ALA A 296 14.09 20.11 5.43
CA ALA A 296 15.52 19.76 5.49
C ALA A 296 16.15 19.69 4.10
N GLN A 297 15.45 19.12 3.10
CA GLN A 297 15.86 19.23 1.70
C GLN A 297 15.57 20.63 1.14
N GLY A 298 14.71 21.41 1.79
CA GLY A 298 14.26 22.70 1.30
C GLY A 298 13.15 22.57 0.26
N ARG A 299 12.26 23.56 0.25
CA ARG A 299 11.15 23.67 -0.70
C ARG A 299 11.68 23.69 -2.13
N ALA A 300 11.07 22.91 -3.02
CA ALA A 300 11.42 22.95 -4.44
C ALA A 300 11.02 24.30 -5.03
N LEU A 301 12.00 25.03 -5.57
CA LEU A 301 11.82 26.32 -6.21
C LEU A 301 11.67 26.18 -7.73
N HIS A 302 12.42 25.23 -8.29
CA HIS A 302 12.46 24.98 -9.72
C HIS A 302 12.75 23.51 -9.97
N ALA A 303 12.09 22.94 -10.98
CA ALA A 303 12.34 21.58 -11.43
C ALA A 303 12.36 21.56 -12.97
N CYS A 304 13.43 21.04 -13.55
CA CYS A 304 13.55 20.90 -15.00
C CYS A 304 14.11 19.54 -15.38
N VAL A 305 13.76 19.06 -16.57
CA VAL A 305 14.26 17.77 -17.06
C VAL A 305 15.59 17.98 -17.79
N THR A 306 16.68 17.46 -17.25
CA THR A 306 18.02 17.59 -17.84
C THR A 306 18.32 16.50 -18.85
N GLY A 307 17.74 15.31 -18.67
CA GLY A 307 17.97 14.18 -19.57
C GLY A 307 16.91 13.10 -19.44
N TYR A 308 17.06 12.05 -20.24
CA TYR A 308 16.29 10.83 -20.11
C TYR A 308 17.17 9.62 -20.43
N SER A 309 16.89 8.48 -19.81
CA SER A 309 17.60 7.23 -20.03
C SER A 309 16.60 6.12 -20.36
N LYS A 310 16.99 5.27 -21.30
CA LYS A 310 16.24 4.09 -21.70
C LYS A 310 16.53 2.96 -20.71
N ARG A 311 15.48 2.29 -20.24
CA ARG A 311 15.53 1.15 -19.32
C ARG A 311 14.62 0.03 -19.81
N TYR A 312 14.79 -1.16 -19.23
CA TYR A 312 14.06 -2.37 -19.58
C TYR A 312 13.66 -3.11 -18.31
N ASN A 313 12.36 -3.36 -18.11
CA ASN A 313 11.84 -4.21 -17.02
C ASN A 313 10.30 -4.40 -17.12
N PRO A 314 9.76 -5.53 -17.64
CA PRO A 314 10.29 -6.40 -18.70
C PRO A 314 10.29 -5.70 -20.07
N ASP A 315 9.46 -4.67 -20.24
CA ASP A 315 9.36 -3.86 -21.44
C ASP A 315 10.28 -2.64 -21.43
N LYS A 316 10.48 -2.04 -22.60
CA LYS A 316 11.22 -0.78 -22.76
C LYS A 316 10.46 0.39 -22.14
N TYR A 317 11.08 1.14 -21.23
CA TYR A 317 10.57 2.38 -20.66
C TYR A 317 11.65 3.48 -20.58
N TYR A 318 11.24 4.71 -20.29
CA TYR A 318 12.15 5.85 -20.16
C TYR A 318 12.05 6.47 -18.75
N LEU A 319 13.23 6.71 -18.15
CA LEU A 319 13.38 7.51 -16.92
C LEU A 319 13.88 8.90 -17.29
N TYR A 320 13.20 9.93 -16.80
CA TYR A 320 13.57 11.32 -16.93
C TYR A 320 14.39 11.75 -15.72
N SER A 321 15.56 12.32 -15.97
CA SER A 321 16.41 12.94 -14.96
C SER A 321 15.93 14.37 -14.75
N ILE A 322 15.41 14.64 -13.56
CA ILE A 322 14.83 15.92 -13.17
C ILE A 322 15.77 16.58 -12.17
N GLN A 323 16.28 17.75 -12.52
CA GLN A 323 17.07 18.58 -11.64
C GLN A 323 16.14 19.49 -10.84
N VAL A 324 16.22 19.40 -9.52
CA VAL A 324 15.38 20.14 -8.56
C VAL A 324 16.26 21.10 -7.77
N LYS A 325 16.04 22.40 -7.95
CA LYS A 325 16.64 23.47 -7.15
C LYS A 325 15.76 23.70 -5.92
N ARG A 326 16.38 23.77 -4.74
CA ARG A 326 15.68 23.86 -3.46
C ARG A 326 16.11 25.09 -2.68
N GLU A 327 15.20 25.58 -1.87
CA GLU A 327 15.44 26.66 -0.92
C GLU A 327 16.50 26.24 0.11
N GLY A 328 17.51 27.08 0.35
CA GLY A 328 18.60 26.78 1.29
C GLY A 328 19.69 25.81 0.80
N HIS A 329 19.60 25.29 -0.43
CA HIS A 329 20.60 24.36 -0.99
C HIS A 329 21.23 24.92 -2.29
N PRO A 330 22.54 25.21 -2.32
CA PRO A 330 23.19 25.81 -3.49
C PRO A 330 23.35 24.84 -4.67
N LYS A 331 23.47 23.53 -4.40
CA LYS A 331 23.62 22.50 -5.43
C LYS A 331 22.26 21.86 -5.74
N PRO A 332 21.81 21.85 -7.01
CA PRO A 332 20.58 21.16 -7.38
C PRO A 332 20.65 19.65 -7.14
N SER A 333 19.56 19.07 -6.64
CA SER A 333 19.41 17.61 -6.51
C SER A 333 18.90 17.00 -7.82
N VAL A 334 19.30 15.79 -8.16
CA VAL A 334 18.77 15.06 -9.33
C VAL A 334 17.89 13.92 -8.86
N ILE A 335 16.70 13.81 -9.43
CA ILE A 335 15.75 12.72 -9.18
C ILE A 335 15.37 12.06 -10.51
N HIS A 336 14.94 10.80 -10.48
CA HIS A 336 14.53 10.06 -11.66
C HIS A 336 13.07 9.64 -11.58
N ARG A 337 12.29 9.95 -12.62
CA ARG A 337 10.85 9.65 -12.70
C ARG A 337 10.45 9.17 -14.09
N THR A 338 9.42 8.34 -14.18
CA THR A 338 8.82 7.89 -15.44
C THR A 338 7.69 8.84 -15.87
N PHE A 339 7.31 8.81 -17.15
CA PHE A 339 6.13 9.54 -17.60
C PHE A 339 4.84 9.04 -16.93
N GLY A 340 4.74 7.75 -16.62
CA GLY A 340 3.60 7.17 -15.91
C GLY A 340 3.42 7.76 -14.51
N GLU A 341 4.52 7.90 -13.74
CA GLU A 341 4.49 8.56 -12.42
C GLU A 341 4.04 10.03 -12.52
N LEU A 342 4.40 10.74 -13.59
CA LEU A 342 3.90 12.11 -13.83
C LEU A 342 2.42 12.16 -14.21
N GLN A 343 1.95 11.22 -15.03
CA GLN A 343 0.55 11.11 -15.40
C GLN A 343 -0.32 10.78 -14.18
N GLU A 344 0.20 9.96 -13.28
CA GLU A 344 -0.44 9.66 -12.00
C GLU A 344 -0.51 10.90 -11.10
N LEU A 345 0.59 11.65 -10.97
CA LEU A 345 0.61 12.93 -10.25
C LEU A 345 -0.46 13.88 -10.81
N HIS A 346 -0.50 14.07 -12.13
CA HIS A 346 -1.45 14.97 -12.77
C HIS A 346 -2.90 14.53 -12.53
N SER A 347 -3.18 13.23 -12.68
CA SER A 347 -4.51 12.67 -12.46
C SER A 347 -4.97 12.88 -11.02
N LYS A 348 -4.07 12.75 -10.04
CA LYS A 348 -4.33 13.04 -8.62
C LYS A 348 -4.56 14.54 -8.38
N LEU A 349 -3.79 15.42 -9.01
CA LEU A 349 -4.00 16.87 -8.92
C LEU A 349 -5.35 17.30 -9.54
N SER A 350 -5.78 16.68 -10.65
CA SER A 350 -7.09 16.90 -11.28
C SER A 350 -8.29 16.54 -10.41
N MET A 351 -8.10 15.68 -9.41
CA MET A 351 -9.13 15.35 -8.43
C MET A 351 -9.21 16.36 -7.28
N LEU A 352 -8.11 17.07 -6.99
CA LEU A 352 -8.00 18.01 -5.88
C LEU A 352 -8.25 19.47 -6.29
N PHE A 353 -7.95 19.79 -7.54
CA PHE A 353 -8.06 21.13 -8.07
C PHE A 353 -8.91 21.11 -9.34
N PRO A 354 -9.86 22.05 -9.50
CA PRO A 354 -10.63 22.16 -10.74
C PRO A 354 -9.69 22.46 -11.92
N ALA A 355 -10.03 21.95 -13.11
CA ALA A 355 -9.19 22.02 -14.31
C ALA A 355 -8.57 23.41 -14.63
N PRO A 356 -9.26 24.56 -14.44
CA PRO A 356 -8.68 25.87 -14.70
C PRO A 356 -7.50 26.23 -13.79
N LYS A 357 -7.37 25.58 -12.64
CA LYS A 357 -6.30 25.80 -11.66
C LYS A 357 -5.08 24.89 -11.87
N LEU A 358 -5.10 24.05 -12.91
CA LEU A 358 -4.02 23.11 -13.21
C LEU A 358 -3.30 23.47 -14.51
N PRO A 359 -1.97 23.33 -14.55
CA PRO A 359 -1.24 23.46 -15.79
C PRO A 359 -1.65 22.36 -16.77
N ARG A 360 -1.64 22.72 -18.06
CA ARG A 360 -1.91 21.77 -19.14
C ARG A 360 -0.90 20.62 -19.08
N PHE A 361 -1.41 19.40 -18.99
CA PHE A 361 -0.57 18.21 -19.03
C PHE A 361 -0.25 17.80 -20.47
N PRO A 362 0.94 17.22 -20.73
CA PRO A 362 1.32 16.78 -22.07
C PRO A 362 0.27 15.82 -22.68
N ASN A 363 -0.01 15.97 -23.97
CA ASN A 363 -1.10 15.26 -24.66
C ASN A 363 -1.11 13.74 -24.39
N ARG A 364 -2.30 13.22 -24.02
CA ARG A 364 -2.55 11.80 -23.71
C ARG A 364 -2.48 10.88 -24.93
N LEU A 365 -2.69 11.41 -26.13
CA LEU A 365 -2.78 10.65 -27.38
C LEU A 365 -1.53 10.86 -28.23
N ILE A 366 -0.67 9.85 -28.23
CA ILE A 366 0.35 9.68 -29.27
C ILE A 366 -0.16 8.49 -30.10
N LEU A 367 -0.64 8.74 -31.32
CA LEU A 367 -0.95 7.66 -32.25
C LEU A 367 0.36 6.91 -32.56
N GLY A 368 0.45 5.64 -32.18
CA GLY A 368 1.63 4.79 -32.43
C GLY A 368 2.36 4.31 -31.17
N ARG A 369 3.64 3.95 -31.31
CA ARG A 369 4.45 3.37 -30.23
C ARG A 369 4.81 4.42 -29.17
N VAL A 370 4.37 4.22 -27.92
CA VAL A 370 4.52 5.17 -26.79
C VAL A 370 5.92 5.22 -26.14
N ASN A 371 6.77 4.23 -26.41
CA ASN A 371 8.12 4.10 -25.83
C ASN A 371 9.20 4.21 -26.92
N THR A 372 9.11 5.21 -27.80
CA THR A 372 10.17 5.56 -28.77
C THR A 372 11.08 6.65 -28.20
N GLN A 373 12.29 6.77 -28.77
CA GLN A 373 13.24 7.82 -28.38
C GLN A 373 12.73 9.21 -28.74
N GLU A 374 12.05 9.34 -29.88
CA GLU A 374 11.40 10.58 -30.33
C GLU A 374 10.31 11.02 -29.35
N VAL A 375 9.45 10.10 -28.89
CA VAL A 375 8.43 10.39 -27.88
C VAL A 375 9.07 10.78 -26.55
N ALA A 376 10.16 10.11 -26.15
CA ALA A 376 10.89 10.46 -24.94
C ALA A 376 11.52 11.86 -25.03
N ALA A 377 12.10 12.21 -26.18
CA ALA A 377 12.69 13.52 -26.45
C ALA A 377 11.63 14.64 -26.40
N ARG A 378 10.47 14.44 -27.03
CA ARG A 378 9.35 15.39 -27.00
C ARG A 378 8.83 15.59 -25.56
N ARG A 379 8.56 14.48 -24.86
CA ARG A 379 8.11 14.50 -23.46
C ARG A 379 9.10 15.18 -22.52
N LYS A 380 10.42 15.15 -22.80
CA LYS A 380 11.42 15.87 -22.00
C LYS A 380 11.04 17.35 -21.85
N ILE A 381 10.69 17.99 -22.96
CA ILE A 381 10.32 19.41 -23.03
C ILE A 381 8.96 19.61 -22.32
N ASP A 382 7.97 18.79 -22.67
CA ASP A 382 6.62 18.92 -22.14
C ASP A 382 6.58 18.72 -20.61
N ILE A 383 7.32 17.74 -20.09
CA ILE A 383 7.45 17.49 -18.65
C ILE A 383 8.16 18.66 -17.96
N SER A 384 9.23 19.19 -18.56
CA SER A 384 9.96 20.33 -17.97
C SER A 384 9.05 21.55 -17.85
N ASN A 385 8.25 21.83 -18.87
CA ASN A 385 7.28 22.92 -18.87
C ASN A 385 6.17 22.69 -17.83
N TYR A 386 5.67 21.45 -17.72
CA TYR A 386 4.65 21.09 -16.75
C TYR A 386 5.13 21.26 -15.30
N LEU A 387 6.34 20.77 -14.99
CA LEU A 387 6.94 20.89 -13.65
C LEU A 387 7.25 22.35 -13.29
N ALA A 388 7.75 23.13 -14.24
CA ALA A 388 7.95 24.56 -14.04
C ALA A 388 6.61 25.26 -13.74
N ALA A 389 5.55 24.96 -14.49
CA ALA A 389 4.23 25.56 -14.29
C ALA A 389 3.60 25.18 -12.94
N LEU A 390 3.77 23.93 -12.50
CA LEU A 390 3.33 23.47 -11.16
C LEU A 390 3.98 24.26 -10.02
N LEU A 391 5.25 24.65 -10.19
CA LEU A 391 6.02 25.35 -9.17
C LEU A 391 5.89 26.87 -9.24
N GLN A 392 5.64 27.44 -10.43
CA GLN A 392 5.82 28.88 -10.65
C GLN A 392 4.53 29.70 -10.79
N TYR A 393 3.36 29.16 -11.19
CA TYR A 393 2.34 30.10 -11.71
C TYR A 393 0.85 29.81 -11.56
N THR A 394 0.37 28.69 -11.01
CA THR A 394 -1.08 28.40 -11.15
C THR A 394 -1.94 28.67 -9.90
N THR A 395 -1.45 28.44 -8.67
CA THR A 395 -2.13 28.81 -7.41
C THR A 395 -1.18 28.62 -6.21
N PRO A 396 -1.13 29.49 -5.17
CA PRO A 396 -0.33 29.24 -3.97
C PRO A 396 -0.61 27.89 -3.29
N ALA A 397 -1.86 27.43 -3.35
CA ALA A 397 -2.28 26.12 -2.85
C ALA A 397 -1.70 24.93 -3.64
N LEU A 398 -1.32 25.14 -4.92
CA LEU A 398 -0.80 24.08 -5.79
C LEU A 398 0.70 23.87 -5.59
N CYS A 399 1.48 24.95 -5.47
CA CYS A 399 2.91 24.84 -5.21
C CYS A 399 3.22 24.36 -3.78
N GLN A 400 2.28 24.58 -2.85
CA GLN A 400 2.30 24.04 -1.49
C GLN A 400 1.60 22.67 -1.36
N CYS A 401 1.11 22.11 -2.48
CA CYS A 401 0.44 20.82 -2.47
C CYS A 401 1.44 19.73 -2.10
N GLU A 402 1.11 18.95 -1.06
CA GLU A 402 1.95 17.87 -0.55
C GLU A 402 2.31 16.84 -1.63
N LEU A 403 1.41 16.59 -2.59
CA LEU A 403 1.67 15.68 -3.71
C LEU A 403 2.82 16.16 -4.61
N VAL A 404 2.91 17.46 -4.88
CA VAL A 404 3.97 18.06 -5.69
C VAL A 404 5.29 18.01 -4.93
N ALA A 405 5.26 18.36 -3.63
CA ALA A 405 6.44 18.30 -2.77
C ALA A 405 7.01 16.88 -2.67
N MET A 406 6.14 15.88 -2.44
CA MET A 406 6.52 14.47 -2.35
C MET A 406 7.05 13.91 -3.66
N PHE A 407 6.40 14.22 -4.79
CA PHE A 407 6.84 13.78 -6.10
C PHE A 407 8.30 14.21 -6.38
N LEU A 408 8.65 15.41 -5.93
CA LEU A 408 9.97 16.00 -6.11
C LEU A 408 11.00 15.55 -5.08
N LEU A 409 10.67 14.77 -4.04
CA LEU A 409 11.66 14.31 -3.05
C LEU A 409 12.72 13.39 -3.66
N SER A 410 13.96 13.49 -3.19
CA SER A 410 15.00 12.51 -3.54
C SER A 410 14.71 11.18 -2.84
N LEU A 411 14.60 10.09 -3.61
CA LEU A 411 14.39 8.73 -3.12
C LEU A 411 15.72 7.95 -3.09
N ILE A 412 15.76 6.81 -2.40
CA ILE A 412 16.96 5.93 -2.34
C ILE A 412 17.44 5.52 -3.74
N ARG A 413 16.52 5.30 -4.68
CA ARG A 413 16.85 5.01 -6.08
C ARG A 413 17.58 6.16 -6.80
N ASP A 414 17.38 7.39 -6.34
CA ASP A 414 18.02 8.59 -6.89
C ASP A 414 19.45 8.77 -6.35
N GLN A 415 19.82 8.07 -5.27
CA GLN A 415 21.18 8.07 -4.71
C GLN A 415 22.08 7.03 -5.40
N ARG A 416 21.52 5.89 -5.84
CA ARG A 416 22.25 4.83 -6.57
C ARG A 416 22.79 5.27 -7.94
N GLY A 417 22.28 6.36 -8.50
CA GLY A 417 22.80 6.97 -9.74
C GLY A 417 24.15 7.69 -9.59
N LYS A 418 24.60 7.99 -8.37
CA LYS A 418 25.87 8.69 -8.12
C LYS A 418 27.11 7.80 -8.30
N SER A 419 26.99 6.48 -8.16
CA SER A 419 28.15 5.57 -8.20
C SER A 419 28.71 5.33 -9.61
N ILE A 420 27.98 5.68 -10.67
CA ILE A 420 28.40 5.43 -12.06
C ILE A 420 29.03 6.70 -12.67
N VAL A 421 28.78 7.88 -12.10
CA VAL A 421 29.33 9.15 -12.62
C VAL A 421 30.67 9.52 -11.97
N ALA A 422 30.93 9.06 -10.74
CA ALA A 422 32.22 9.32 -10.06
C ALA A 422 33.40 8.50 -10.63
N HIS A 423 33.15 7.42 -11.38
CA HIS A 423 34.21 6.64 -12.04
C HIS A 423 34.56 7.13 -13.46
N ALA A 424 33.89 8.17 -13.97
CA ALA A 424 34.13 8.70 -15.32
C ALA A 424 35.08 9.92 -15.36
N GLU A 425 35.45 10.51 -14.22
CA GLU A 425 36.31 11.71 -14.16
C GLU A 425 37.69 11.45 -13.50
N GLY A 426 38.08 10.18 -13.31
CA GLY A 426 39.32 9.83 -12.64
C GLY A 426 40.05 8.65 -13.29
N LEU A 427 40.30 8.70 -14.60
CA LEU A 427 41.24 7.81 -15.26
C LEU A 427 42.41 8.65 -15.78
N HIS A 428 43.35 8.92 -14.89
CA HIS A 428 44.72 9.19 -15.30
C HIS A 428 45.25 7.95 -16.02
N ALA A 429 45.91 8.19 -17.16
CA ALA A 429 46.62 7.17 -17.91
C ALA A 429 47.64 6.48 -17.00
N VAL A 430 47.52 5.17 -16.84
CA VAL A 430 48.55 4.30 -16.27
C VAL A 430 49.16 3.49 -17.42
N PRO A 431 50.49 3.32 -17.50
CA PRO A 431 51.16 2.80 -18.68
C PRO A 431 50.85 1.33 -18.93
N LEU A 432 50.94 0.92 -20.20
CA LEU A 432 50.95 -0.48 -20.65
C LEU A 432 51.94 -1.31 -19.83
N GLY A 433 51.45 -2.36 -19.18
CA GLY A 433 52.29 -3.39 -18.59
C GLY A 433 51.59 -4.25 -17.55
N SER A 434 50.84 -5.27 -17.98
CA SER A 434 50.74 -6.61 -17.36
C SER A 434 49.56 -7.37 -17.96
N GLU A 435 49.73 -8.68 -18.09
CA GLU A 435 49.00 -9.61 -18.95
C GLU A 435 47.47 -9.69 -18.73
N PRO A 436 46.67 -10.10 -19.75
CA PRO A 436 45.22 -10.11 -19.66
C PRO A 436 44.71 -11.19 -18.70
N GLY A 437 44.17 -10.74 -17.56
CA GLY A 437 43.38 -11.55 -16.64
C GLY A 437 42.00 -11.87 -17.19
N GLY A 438 41.94 -12.84 -18.11
CA GLY A 438 40.71 -13.49 -18.54
C GLY A 438 40.43 -13.43 -20.04
N GLU A 439 39.77 -14.47 -20.55
CA GLU A 439 39.32 -14.59 -21.94
C GLU A 439 37.81 -14.35 -22.04
N VAL A 440 37.41 -13.62 -23.08
CA VAL A 440 36.02 -13.36 -23.40
C VAL A 440 35.75 -13.80 -24.83
N ASP A 441 34.87 -14.79 -24.98
CA ASP A 441 34.42 -15.26 -26.28
C ASP A 441 33.36 -14.32 -26.83
N VAL A 442 33.69 -13.64 -27.94
CA VAL A 442 32.79 -12.70 -28.60
C VAL A 442 32.60 -13.03 -30.08
N ARG A 443 31.34 -12.95 -30.53
CA ARG A 443 31.01 -12.88 -31.95
C ARG A 443 30.51 -11.49 -32.28
N ILE A 444 31.15 -10.90 -33.27
CA ILE A 444 30.81 -9.58 -33.78
C ILE A 444 30.03 -9.76 -35.08
N VAL A 445 28.82 -9.19 -35.13
CA VAL A 445 27.95 -9.23 -36.31
C VAL A 445 27.53 -7.82 -36.64
N HIS A 446 27.80 -7.37 -37.86
CA HIS A 446 27.34 -6.07 -38.36
C HIS A 446 26.09 -6.27 -39.23
N ARG A 447 24.96 -5.67 -38.83
CA ARG A 447 23.71 -5.75 -39.61
C ARG A 447 22.93 -4.44 -39.48
N ASN A 448 22.39 -3.95 -40.60
CA ASN A 448 21.58 -2.72 -40.68
C ASN A 448 22.26 -1.49 -40.05
N GLY A 449 23.55 -1.29 -40.33
CA GLY A 449 24.33 -0.15 -39.83
C GLY A 449 24.58 -0.17 -38.32
N SER A 450 24.31 -1.30 -37.66
CA SER A 450 24.54 -1.49 -36.23
C SER A 450 25.49 -2.67 -36.00
N LEU A 451 26.45 -2.47 -35.09
CA LEU A 451 27.40 -3.49 -34.65
C LEU A 451 26.83 -4.21 -33.43
N TYR A 452 26.66 -5.53 -33.54
CA TYR A 452 26.22 -6.39 -32.45
C TYR A 452 27.44 -7.18 -31.96
N VAL A 453 27.81 -6.96 -30.71
CA VAL A 453 28.85 -7.75 -30.03
C VAL A 453 28.14 -8.68 -29.06
N LEU A 454 28.11 -9.97 -29.39
CA LEU A 454 27.56 -11.00 -28.53
C LEU A 454 28.68 -11.66 -27.75
N VAL A 455 28.60 -11.62 -26.42
CA VAL A 455 29.51 -12.31 -25.51
C VAL A 455 28.91 -13.65 -25.15
N PHE A 456 29.60 -14.75 -25.48
CA PHE A 456 29.11 -16.12 -25.27
C PHE A 456 29.66 -16.74 -23.98
N GLY A 457 30.80 -16.26 -23.50
CA GLY A 457 31.40 -16.73 -22.27
C GLY A 457 32.51 -15.80 -21.78
N CYS A 458 32.62 -15.69 -20.47
CA CYS A 458 33.73 -15.01 -19.81
C CYS A 458 34.42 -16.01 -18.88
N ARG A 459 35.74 -16.15 -18.97
CA ARG A 459 36.55 -16.98 -18.06
C ARG A 459 37.66 -16.14 -17.44
N GLY A 460 37.85 -16.27 -16.13
CA GLY A 460 39.02 -15.73 -15.43
C GLY A 460 39.04 -14.21 -15.21
N LEU A 461 37.91 -13.51 -15.31
CA LEU A 461 37.84 -12.08 -14.99
C LEU A 461 37.96 -11.88 -13.48
N VAL A 462 39.07 -11.29 -13.02
CA VAL A 462 39.28 -10.92 -11.61
C VAL A 462 38.48 -9.65 -11.30
N SER A 463 37.78 -9.63 -10.17
CA SER A 463 36.75 -8.64 -9.79
C SER A 463 37.25 -7.21 -9.62
#